data_AF-A0A7V0SDT5-F1
#
_entry.id   AF-A0A7V0SDT5-F1
#
_cell.length_a   1.000
_cell.length_b   1.000
_cell.length_c   1.000
_cell.angle_alpha   90.00
_cell.angle_beta   90.00
_cell.angle_gamma   90.00
#
_symmetry.space_group_name_H-M   'P 1'
#
loop_
_entity.id
_entity.type
_entity.pdbx_description
1 polymer ?
#
loop_
_entity_poly.entity_id
_entity_poly.type
_entity_poly.pdbx_seq_one_letter_code
_entity_poly.pdbx_strand_id
1 'polypeptide(L)'
;DKYYASFIGIAPFGNPDICVLVVLDEPVKGTSGSVAAAPVFSRIVGRVLPYRGVKDERQPAWEPLRARLPSVDAPYGRMPDLRGDTLAEALEKLTLIQQKIPIRYSVSGTGRVFQQKPEPGADISRRRQINLYLRER
;
A
#
# COMPACT_ATOMS: atom_id res chain seq x y z
N ASP A 1 -22.22 -35.28 -4.41
CA ASP A 1 -21.33 -34.43 -3.62
C ASP A 1 -22.05 -33.16 -3.21
N LYS A 2 -22.17 -33.00 -1.90
CA LYS A 2 -22.69 -31.83 -1.19
C LYS A 2 -21.47 -31.21 -0.49
N TYR A 3 -21.29 -29.91 -0.59
CA TYR A 3 -20.16 -29.23 0.03
C TYR A 3 -20.56 -27.82 0.44
N TYR A 4 -19.82 -27.24 1.39
CA TYR A 4 -19.96 -25.84 1.76
C TYR A 4 -18.95 -24.99 0.99
N ALA A 5 -19.40 -23.84 0.52
CA ALA A 5 -18.53 -22.79 0.00
C ALA A 5 -18.48 -21.64 1.01
N SER A 6 -17.27 -21.27 1.44
CA SER A 6 -17.09 -20.18 2.40
C SER A 6 -16.09 -19.14 1.94
N PHE A 7 -16.33 -17.91 2.38
CA PHE A 7 -15.42 -16.78 2.19
C PHE A 7 -15.50 -15.87 3.41
N ILE A 8 -14.34 -15.50 3.95
CA ILE A 8 -14.22 -14.50 5.02
C ILE A 8 -13.39 -13.33 4.51
N GLY A 9 -13.83 -12.11 4.79
CA GLY A 9 -13.12 -10.90 4.40
C GLY A 9 -13.41 -9.73 5.33
N ILE A 10 -12.50 -8.76 5.31
CA ILE A 10 -12.62 -7.50 6.05
C ILE A 10 -12.72 -6.34 5.07
N ALA A 11 -13.43 -5.27 5.45
CA ALA A 11 -13.57 -4.08 4.62
C ALA A 11 -13.82 -2.81 5.45
N PRO A 12 -13.43 -1.62 4.96
CA PRO A 12 -12.53 -1.39 3.82
C PRO A 12 -11.08 -1.77 4.15
N PHE A 13 -10.23 -2.03 3.15
CA PHE A 13 -8.85 -2.49 3.38
C PHE A 13 -7.98 -1.48 4.15
N GLY A 14 -8.08 -0.18 3.81
CA GLY A 14 -7.24 0.86 4.40
C GLY A 14 -7.61 1.23 5.85
N ASN A 15 -8.86 1.00 6.26
CA ASN A 15 -9.33 1.22 7.62
C ASN A 15 -10.45 0.21 7.94
N PRO A 16 -10.12 -1.04 8.31
CA PRO A 16 -11.09 -2.10 8.49
C PRO A 16 -12.16 -1.76 9.53
N ASP A 17 -13.42 -1.92 9.15
CA ASP A 17 -14.58 -1.55 9.97
C ASP A 17 -15.57 -2.72 10.14
N ILE A 18 -15.67 -3.60 9.13
CA ILE A 18 -16.53 -4.79 9.16
C ILE A 18 -15.75 -6.06 8.78
N CYS A 19 -16.13 -7.18 9.39
CA CYS A 19 -15.72 -8.54 9.01
C CYS A 19 -16.97 -9.32 8.61
N VAL A 20 -16.93 -10.00 7.46
CA VAL A 20 -18.09 -10.74 6.93
C VAL A 20 -17.65 -12.15 6.56
N LEU A 21 -18.34 -13.13 7.16
CA LEU A 21 -18.29 -14.53 6.77
C LEU A 21 -19.51 -14.85 5.91
N VAL A 22 -19.27 -15.39 4.72
CA VAL A 22 -20.29 -15.94 3.85
C VAL A 22 -20.13 -17.46 3.84
N VAL A 23 -21.22 -18.18 4.07
CA VAL A 23 -21.31 -19.63 3.93
C VAL A 23 -22.48 -19.94 3.00
N LEU A 24 -22.19 -20.67 1.93
CA LEU A 24 -23.19 -21.19 1.00
C LEU A 24 -23.27 -22.69 1.20
N ASP A 25 -24.48 -23.16 1.47
CA ASP A 25 -24.82 -24.57 1.55
C ASP A 25 -25.14 -25.09 0.14
N GLU A 26 -24.55 -26.23 -0.21
CA GLU A 26 -24.75 -26.94 -1.48
C GLU A 26 -24.76 -26.04 -2.75
N PRO A 27 -23.69 -25.26 -3.01
CA PRO A 27 -23.63 -24.39 -4.18
C PRO A 27 -23.54 -25.18 -5.49
N VAL A 28 -23.85 -24.53 -6.61
CA VAL A 28 -23.82 -25.15 -7.95
C VAL A 28 -22.44 -25.77 -8.24
N LYS A 29 -22.45 -27.04 -8.68
CA LYS A 29 -21.25 -27.83 -8.95
C LYS A 29 -20.34 -27.19 -10.00
N GLY A 30 -19.02 -27.26 -9.78
CA GLY A 30 -17.99 -26.84 -10.73
C GLY A 30 -17.26 -25.54 -10.37
N THR A 31 -17.66 -24.86 -9.30
CA THR A 31 -17.02 -23.63 -8.82
C THR A 31 -16.30 -23.88 -7.49
N SER A 32 -15.03 -23.45 -7.38
CA SER A 32 -14.28 -23.49 -6.12
C SER A 32 -15.05 -22.74 -5.02
N GLY A 33 -15.05 -23.25 -3.78
CA GLY A 33 -15.88 -22.70 -2.69
C GLY A 33 -15.67 -21.21 -2.45
N SER A 34 -14.42 -20.73 -2.52
CA SER A 34 -14.13 -19.29 -2.43
C SER A 34 -14.66 -18.49 -3.62
N VAL A 35 -14.64 -19.06 -4.83
CA VAL A 35 -15.13 -18.39 -6.06
C VAL A 35 -16.65 -18.23 -6.05
N ALA A 36 -17.37 -19.18 -5.44
CA ALA A 36 -18.83 -19.08 -5.28
C ALA A 36 -19.23 -18.04 -4.22
N ALA A 37 -18.53 -17.99 -3.08
CA ALA A 37 -18.87 -17.12 -1.95
C ALA A 37 -18.33 -15.67 -2.05
N ALA A 38 -17.22 -15.44 -2.75
CA ALA A 38 -16.61 -14.10 -2.88
C ALA A 38 -17.50 -13.04 -3.56
N PRO A 39 -18.25 -13.34 -4.65
CA PRO A 39 -19.16 -12.36 -5.25
C PRO A 39 -20.30 -11.95 -4.31
N VAL A 40 -20.74 -12.86 -3.42
CA VAL A 40 -21.75 -12.57 -2.40
C VAL A 40 -21.19 -11.60 -1.37
N PHE A 41 -19.97 -11.85 -0.88
CA PHE A 41 -19.25 -10.90 -0.01
C PHE A 41 -19.17 -9.51 -0.63
N SER A 42 -18.74 -9.40 -1.90
CA SER A 42 -18.61 -8.11 -2.60
C SER A 42 -19.94 -7.33 -2.65
N ARG A 43 -21.06 -8.02 -2.91
CA ARG A 43 -22.40 -7.41 -2.92
C ARG A 43 -22.87 -6.95 -1.54
N ILE A 44 -22.54 -7.71 -0.49
CA ILE A 44 -22.86 -7.33 0.90
C ILE A 44 -22.07 -6.08 1.28
N VAL A 45 -20.75 -6.12 1.13
CA VAL A 45 -19.84 -5.02 1.50
C VAL A 45 -20.17 -3.76 0.70
N GLY A 46 -20.41 -3.87 -0.61
CA GLY A 46 -20.78 -2.74 -1.46
C GLY A 46 -22.10 -2.05 -1.07
N ARG A 47 -22.97 -2.74 -0.33
CA ARG A 47 -24.18 -2.12 0.25
C ARG A 47 -23.95 -1.61 1.67
N VAL A 48 -23.19 -2.35 2.49
CA VAL A 48 -23.00 -2.02 3.91
C VAL A 48 -22.10 -0.79 4.10
N LEU A 49 -21.00 -0.69 3.37
CA LEU A 49 -20.00 0.38 3.54
C LEU A 49 -20.59 1.81 3.39
N PRO A 50 -21.47 2.10 2.41
CA PRO A 50 -22.15 3.39 2.34
C PRO A 50 -22.93 3.74 3.62
N TYR A 51 -23.61 2.78 4.26
CA TYR A 51 -24.32 3.02 5.54
C TYR A 51 -23.35 3.25 6.72
N ARG A 52 -22.10 2.82 6.59
CA ARG A 52 -21.03 3.07 7.56
C ARG A 52 -20.31 4.41 7.31
N GLY A 53 -20.79 5.22 6.35
CA GLY A 53 -20.19 6.50 5.99
C GLY A 53 -18.90 6.37 5.18
N VAL A 54 -18.54 5.15 4.75
CA VAL A 54 -17.42 4.93 3.84
C VAL A 54 -17.88 5.35 2.45
N LYS A 55 -17.25 6.41 1.93
CA LYS A 55 -17.49 6.86 0.55
C LYS A 55 -17.10 5.75 -0.41
N ASP A 56 -17.79 5.67 -1.55
CA ASP A 56 -17.55 4.65 -2.57
C ASP A 56 -16.17 4.88 -3.23
N GLU A 57 -15.12 4.44 -2.55
CA GLU A 57 -13.76 4.37 -3.07
C GLU A 57 -13.61 3.07 -3.87
N ARG A 58 -14.57 2.77 -4.74
CA ARG A 58 -14.47 1.67 -5.69
C ARG A 58 -13.23 1.90 -6.56
N GLN A 59 -12.15 1.23 -6.18
CA GLN A 59 -10.93 1.25 -6.95
C GLN A 59 -11.09 0.28 -8.11
N PRO A 60 -10.86 0.73 -9.35
CA PRO A 60 -10.92 -0.17 -10.49
C PRO A 60 -9.96 -1.34 -10.27
N ALA A 61 -10.47 -2.57 -10.40
CA ALA A 61 -9.68 -3.79 -10.22
C ALA A 61 -8.51 -3.91 -11.23
N TRP A 62 -8.53 -3.12 -12.29
CA TRP A 62 -7.50 -3.05 -13.33
C TRP A 62 -6.44 -1.98 -13.06
N GLU A 63 -6.59 -1.16 -12.02
CA GLU A 63 -5.55 -0.21 -11.63
C GLU A 63 -4.43 -1.01 -10.94
N PRO A 64 -3.27 -1.23 -11.60
CA PRO A 64 -2.20 -1.95 -10.93
C PRO A 64 -1.77 -1.13 -9.71
N LEU A 65 -1.41 -1.79 -8.60
CA LEU A 65 -0.85 -1.12 -7.41
C LEU A 65 0.30 -0.15 -7.78
N ARG A 66 1.01 -0.43 -8.88
CA ARG A 66 2.02 0.43 -9.50
C ARG A 66 1.52 1.80 -9.99
N ALA A 67 0.29 1.91 -10.48
CA ALA A 67 -0.28 3.18 -10.95
C ALA A 67 -0.65 4.14 -9.79
N ARG A 68 -0.70 3.62 -8.56
CA ARG A 68 -0.90 4.39 -7.33
C ARG A 68 0.39 4.80 -6.63
N LEU A 69 1.54 4.25 -7.03
CA LEU A 69 2.79 4.87 -6.68
C LEU A 69 2.81 6.21 -7.44
N PRO A 70 3.03 7.35 -6.77
CA PRO A 70 3.23 8.58 -7.50
C PRO A 70 4.27 8.30 -8.59
N SER A 71 3.93 8.59 -9.85
CA SER A 71 4.92 8.73 -10.89
C SER A 71 5.78 9.91 -10.47
N VAL A 72 6.80 9.59 -9.68
CA VAL A 72 7.76 10.57 -9.22
C VAL A 72 8.56 10.93 -10.46
N ASP A 73 8.09 11.96 -11.17
CA ASP A 73 8.89 12.78 -12.08
C ASP A 73 9.96 13.56 -11.28
N ALA A 74 10.48 13.00 -10.18
CA ALA A 74 11.72 13.52 -9.64
C ALA A 74 12.80 13.13 -10.63
N PRO A 75 13.69 14.06 -11.01
CA PRO A 75 14.84 13.74 -11.83
C PRO A 75 15.60 12.60 -11.15
N TYR A 76 15.46 11.39 -11.69
CA TYR A 76 16.13 10.21 -11.20
C TYR A 76 17.62 10.55 -11.12
N GLY A 77 18.17 10.58 -9.91
CA GLY A 77 19.54 11.05 -9.68
C GLY A 77 19.67 12.32 -8.84
N ARG A 78 18.59 12.99 -8.41
CA ARG A 78 18.68 14.05 -7.38
C ARG A 78 18.07 13.63 -6.07
N MET A 79 18.72 14.04 -4.98
CA MET A 79 18.32 13.73 -3.61
C MET A 79 16.95 14.37 -3.31
N PRO A 80 15.91 13.58 -2.99
CA PRO A 80 14.63 14.15 -2.59
C PRO A 80 14.76 14.86 -1.24
N ASP A 81 13.89 15.83 -0.96
CA ASP A 81 13.73 16.35 0.40
C ASP A 81 12.86 15.38 1.20
N LEU A 82 13.48 14.73 2.17
CA LEU A 82 12.88 13.76 3.08
C LEU A 82 12.65 14.35 4.46
N ARG A 83 13.04 15.62 4.70
CA ARG A 83 12.89 16.25 6.01
C ARG A 83 11.42 16.38 6.36
N GLY A 84 11.07 15.98 7.57
CA GLY A 84 9.70 15.95 8.06
C GLY A 84 8.99 14.61 7.78
N ASP A 85 9.47 13.78 6.86
CA ASP A 85 8.89 12.46 6.61
C ASP A 85 9.12 11.52 7.80
N THR A 86 8.18 10.58 7.99
CA THR A 86 8.41 9.37 8.77
C THR A 86 9.38 8.43 8.04
N LEU A 87 9.95 7.47 8.76
CA LEU A 87 10.81 6.46 8.12
C LEU A 87 10.09 5.73 6.97
N ALA A 88 8.81 5.41 7.13
CA ALA A 88 8.02 4.72 6.12
C ALA A 88 7.87 5.56 4.83
N GLU A 89 7.46 6.82 4.96
CA GLU A 89 7.32 7.76 3.83
C GLU A 89 8.67 8.01 3.14
N ALA A 90 9.74 8.15 3.92
CA ALA A 90 11.09 8.34 3.37
C ALA A 90 11.57 7.12 2.59
N LEU A 91 11.35 5.91 3.12
CA LEU A 91 11.71 4.65 2.46
C LEU A 91 10.89 4.40 1.20
N GLU A 92 9.61 4.79 1.17
CA GLU A 92 8.79 4.73 -0.04
C GLU A 92 9.41 5.54 -1.17
N LYS A 93 9.76 6.81 -0.91
CA LYS A 93 10.42 7.69 -1.89
C LYS A 93 11.79 7.15 -2.34
N LEU A 94 12.59 6.62 -1.42
CA LEU A 94 13.90 6.05 -1.74
C LEU A 94 13.80 4.75 -2.55
N THR A 95 12.79 3.91 -2.28
CA THR A 95 12.56 2.67 -3.01
C THR A 95 12.27 2.94 -4.49
N LEU A 96 11.54 4.01 -4.79
CA LEU A 96 11.28 4.42 -6.18
C LEU A 96 12.57 4.80 -6.92
N ILE A 97 13.49 5.47 -6.24
CA ILE A 97 14.81 5.83 -6.81
C ILE A 97 15.67 4.58 -7.00
N GLN A 98 15.63 3.65 -6.05
CA GLN A 98 16.41 2.41 -6.07
C GLN A 98 16.11 1.52 -7.29
N GLN A 99 14.89 1.60 -7.84
CA GLN A 99 14.50 0.86 -9.06
C GLN A 99 15.28 1.30 -10.31
N LYS A 100 15.83 2.52 -10.32
CA LYS A 100 16.58 3.08 -11.45
C LYS A 100 18.08 3.21 -11.15
N ILE A 101 18.44 3.51 -9.90
CA ILE A 101 19.82 3.74 -9.48
C ILE A 101 20.10 2.90 -8.23
N PRO A 102 21.13 2.04 -8.22
CA PRO A 102 21.47 1.28 -7.03
C PRO A 102 21.99 2.22 -5.94
N ILE A 103 21.17 2.45 -4.92
CA ILE A 103 21.48 3.25 -3.73
C ILE A 103 21.56 2.36 -2.49
N ARG A 104 22.40 2.75 -1.54
CA ARG A 104 22.47 2.21 -0.17
C ARG A 104 22.08 3.31 0.79
N TYR A 105 21.35 2.96 1.85
CA TYR A 105 21.01 3.92 2.88
C TYR A 105 21.30 3.37 4.28
N SER A 106 21.65 4.28 5.19
CA SER A 106 21.76 4.02 6.63
C SER A 106 20.80 4.93 7.38
N VAL A 107 20.24 4.41 8.47
CA VAL A 107 19.24 5.10 9.29
C VAL A 107 19.79 5.19 10.71
N SER A 108 19.72 6.38 11.31
CA SER A 108 20.17 6.63 12.68
C SER A 108 19.11 7.40 13.45
N GLY A 109 18.71 6.88 14.61
CA GLY A 109 17.65 7.46 15.46
C GLY A 109 16.25 6.95 15.14
N THR A 110 15.25 7.55 15.80
CA THR A 110 13.82 7.20 15.71
C THR A 110 12.98 8.46 15.48
N GLY A 111 11.73 8.30 15.01
CA GLY A 111 10.81 9.43 14.79
C GLY A 111 10.77 9.92 13.34
N ARG A 112 10.94 11.22 13.13
CA ARG A 112 10.89 11.87 11.81
C ARG A 112 12.29 12.24 11.33
N VAL A 113 12.49 12.19 10.02
CA VAL A 113 13.74 12.62 9.39
C VAL A 113 13.91 14.12 9.64
N PHE A 114 14.95 14.49 10.38
CA PHE A 114 15.30 15.90 10.56
C PHE A 114 16.50 16.29 9.69
N GLN A 115 17.32 15.33 9.32
CA GLN A 115 18.49 15.54 8.49
C GLN A 115 18.74 14.34 7.58
N GLN A 116 19.28 14.64 6.41
CA GLN A 116 19.67 13.67 5.40
C GLN A 116 21.04 14.05 4.83
N LYS A 117 21.79 13.06 4.39
CA LYS A 117 22.97 13.26 3.55
C LYS A 117 22.90 12.28 2.38
N PRO A 118 23.06 12.72 1.11
CA PRO A 118 23.29 14.09 0.64
C PRO A 118 22.15 15.08 0.97
N GLU A 119 22.43 16.38 0.85
CA GLU A 119 21.42 17.44 1.00
C GLU A 119 20.37 17.36 -0.13
N PRO A 120 19.14 17.87 0.07
CA PRO A 120 18.12 17.91 -0.97
C PRO A 120 18.64 18.54 -2.27
N GLY A 121 18.32 17.93 -3.40
CA GLY A 121 18.74 18.35 -4.74
C GLY A 121 20.14 17.88 -5.17
N ALA A 122 20.95 17.31 -4.27
CA ALA A 122 22.29 16.82 -4.60
C ALA A 122 22.25 15.60 -5.56
N ASP A 123 23.26 15.47 -6.42
CA ASP A 123 23.33 14.36 -7.37
C ASP A 123 23.67 13.02 -6.67
N ILE A 124 22.69 12.11 -6.59
CA ILE A 124 22.82 10.78 -6.00
C ILE A 124 23.38 9.75 -7.01
N SER A 125 23.41 10.07 -8.30
CA SER A 125 23.94 9.18 -9.34
C SER A 125 25.42 8.87 -9.10
N ARG A 126 26.15 9.84 -8.56
CA ARG A 126 27.56 9.72 -8.17
C ARG A 126 27.75 9.23 -6.74
N ARG A 127 26.86 9.63 -5.82
CA ARG A 127 26.94 9.27 -4.39
C ARG A 127 25.84 8.28 -4.02
N ARG A 128 26.15 6.99 -4.11
CA ARG A 128 25.21 5.89 -3.84
C ARG A 128 24.97 5.60 -2.36
N GLN A 129 25.41 6.46 -1.44
CA GLN A 129 25.20 6.28 0.00
C GLN A 129 24.40 7.45 0.56
N ILE A 130 23.27 7.12 1.17
CA ILE A 130 22.35 8.04 1.81
C ILE A 130 22.35 7.77 3.32
N ASN A 131 22.50 8.80 4.14
CA ASN A 131 22.40 8.66 5.59
C ASN A 131 21.21 9.50 6.07
N LEU A 132 20.27 8.85 6.76
CA LEU A 132 19.09 9.48 7.33
C LEU A 132 19.26 9.59 8.85
N TYR A 133 19.02 10.78 9.38
CA TYR A 133 19.04 11.05 10.81
C TYR A 133 17.62 11.41 11.26
N LEU A 134 17.11 10.65 12.20
CA LEU A 134 15.76 10.76 12.73
C LEU A 134 15.81 11.25 14.17
N ARG A 135 14.82 12.06 14.54
CA ARG A 135 14.59 12.46 15.92
C ARG A 135 13.09 12.39 16.24
N GLU A 136 12.81 12.12 17.50
CA GLU A 136 11.46 12.30 18.04
C GLU A 136 11.12 13.78 18.09
N ARG A 137 9.83 14.08 18.00
CA ARG A 137 9.32 15.44 17.85
C ARG A 137 9.41 16.22 19.15
#